data_AF-A0A5M3W3G0-F1
#
_entry.id   AF-A0A5M3W3G0-F1
#
_cell.length_a   1.000
_cell.length_b   1.000
_cell.length_c   1.000
_cell.angle_alpha   90.00
_cell.angle_beta   90.00
_cell.angle_gamma   90.00
#
_symmetry.space_group_name_H-M   'P 1'
#
loop_
_entity.id
_entity.type
_entity.pdbx_description
1 polymer ?
#
loop_
_entity_poly.entity_id
_entity_poly.type
_entity_poly.pdbx_seq_one_letter_code
_entity_poly.pdbx_strand_id
1 'polypeptide(L)'
;MTFDGRSPDVAVWLAVALITLSTLVGAWLARRKSRQVTALLAVASALMLVTALIDMLPDAWEGAAENGLPVWMLGLAILFGFLVITYFTRRGCGHDHESGRPAGGVHLPGAHRRVREMLSAAVFGGMGTAAALSMHRAVEGATLALTASAVVVLALVVHSTSEGLALTALLDMAKRRLAPWLTVSCVAPAVGVVIATISPIPPQVEPILIGVVAGVLLRTAVVGLKLAASRQEDGRLPRRHLLSAAGLAATLAVVIAAMHLMPEDQTQASLDRAMATMPTPSLRPPLAPSPAPPSSSLPQFAPRDREHLRAALTVGQLSLAQVLASTDKLTRGTYIGWLLRGLPGYRPADVRRLLAARNISPTGAVGDLTPRQRAYLLEAVSSARKAR
;
A
#
# COMPACT_ATOMS: atom_id res chain seq x y z
N MET A 1 -13.11 4.27 -25.18
CA MET A 1 -12.60 3.65 -23.94
C MET A 1 -13.68 2.70 -23.44
N THR A 2 -13.57 1.42 -23.73
CA THR A 2 -14.42 0.38 -23.15
C THR A 2 -13.76 -0.05 -21.85
N PHE A 3 -14.39 0.26 -20.72
CA PHE A 3 -14.01 -0.29 -19.43
C PHE A 3 -14.28 -1.80 -19.48
N ASP A 4 -13.24 -2.60 -19.67
CA ASP A 4 -13.33 -4.03 -19.33
C ASP A 4 -13.51 -4.08 -17.81
N GLY A 5 -14.76 -4.24 -17.39
CA GLY A 5 -15.17 -4.35 -16.00
C GLY A 5 -14.65 -5.64 -15.36
N ARG A 6 -13.33 -5.73 -15.16
CA ARG A 6 -12.78 -6.69 -14.20
C ARG A 6 -13.28 -6.26 -12.84
N SER A 7 -14.29 -6.99 -12.35
CA SER A 7 -14.63 -7.01 -10.93
C SER A 7 -13.33 -7.15 -10.13
N PRO A 8 -13.12 -6.36 -9.07
CA PRO A 8 -11.93 -6.48 -8.24
C PRO A 8 -11.78 -7.92 -7.81
N ASP A 9 -10.55 -8.43 -7.88
CA ASP A 9 -10.27 -9.82 -7.59
C ASP A 9 -10.78 -10.16 -6.18
N VAL A 10 -11.33 -11.36 -5.98
CA VAL A 10 -11.97 -11.75 -4.70
C VAL A 10 -11.00 -11.58 -3.53
N ALA A 11 -9.70 -11.77 -3.80
CA ALA A 11 -8.61 -11.53 -2.86
C ALA A 11 -8.57 -10.10 -2.30
N VAL A 12 -8.82 -9.07 -3.12
CA VAL A 12 -8.80 -7.67 -2.69
C VAL A 12 -9.94 -7.41 -1.70
N TRP A 13 -11.14 -7.92 -1.99
CA TRP A 13 -12.28 -7.78 -1.08
C TRP A 13 -12.10 -8.54 0.23
N LEU A 14 -11.47 -9.72 0.19
CA LEU A 14 -11.08 -10.45 1.40
C LEU A 14 -10.06 -9.65 2.24
N ALA A 15 -9.08 -9.02 1.61
CA ALA A 15 -8.12 -8.14 2.30
C ALA A 15 -8.82 -6.94 2.96
N VAL A 16 -9.73 -6.27 2.25
CA VAL A 16 -10.53 -5.17 2.80
C VAL A 16 -11.37 -5.64 4.00
N ALA A 17 -12.00 -6.81 3.92
CA ALA A 17 -12.77 -7.37 5.02
C ALA A 17 -11.87 -7.66 6.24
N LEU A 18 -10.68 -8.23 6.02
CA LEU A 18 -9.73 -8.54 7.09
C LEU A 18 -9.23 -7.27 7.79
N ILE A 19 -8.91 -6.23 7.02
CA ILE A 19 -8.52 -4.91 7.53
C ILE A 19 -9.64 -4.26 8.33
N THR A 20 -10.88 -4.34 7.83
CA THR A 20 -12.06 -3.82 8.52
C THR A 20 -12.27 -4.52 9.86
N LEU A 21 -12.20 -5.85 9.89
CA LEU A 21 -12.31 -6.65 11.12
C LEU A 21 -11.19 -6.31 12.10
N SER A 22 -9.97 -6.20 11.61
CA SER A 22 -8.80 -5.81 12.40
C SER A 22 -8.97 -4.44 13.07
N THR A 23 -9.53 -3.47 12.35
CA THR A 23 -9.90 -2.15 12.89
C THR A 23 -10.87 -2.27 14.06
N LEU A 24 -11.92 -3.07 13.88
CA LEU A 24 -12.95 -3.30 14.89
C LEU A 24 -12.35 -3.99 16.12
N VAL A 25 -11.46 -4.97 15.92
CA VAL A 25 -10.72 -5.63 17.01
C VAL A 25 -9.88 -4.62 17.78
N GLY A 26 -9.16 -3.73 17.09
CA GLY A 26 -8.42 -2.64 17.71
C GLY A 26 -9.32 -1.73 18.55
N ALA A 27 -10.43 -1.27 17.98
CA ALA A 27 -11.38 -0.41 18.67
C ALA A 27 -12.03 -1.10 19.89
N TRP A 28 -12.40 -2.38 19.75
CA TRP A 28 -12.96 -3.18 20.82
C TRP A 28 -11.94 -3.39 21.96
N LEU A 29 -10.68 -3.68 21.63
CA LEU A 29 -9.62 -3.90 22.61
C LEU A 29 -9.34 -2.62 23.42
N ALA A 30 -9.37 -1.44 22.78
CA ALA A 30 -9.25 -0.15 23.46
C ALA A 30 -10.36 0.05 24.49
N ARG A 31 -11.61 -0.30 24.16
CA ARG A 31 -12.74 -0.17 25.10
C ARG A 31 -12.65 -1.13 26.27
N ARG A 32 -12.22 -2.37 26.04
CA ARG A 32 -12.22 -3.41 27.07
C ARG A 32 -11.10 -3.25 28.09
N LYS A 33 -9.95 -2.69 27.69
CA LYS A 33 -8.75 -2.59 28.54
C LYS A 33 -8.29 -1.15 28.75
N SER A 34 -9.17 -0.29 29.29
CA SER A 34 -8.88 1.13 29.53
C SER A 34 -7.54 1.41 30.24
N ARG A 35 -7.15 0.56 31.21
CA ARG A 35 -5.86 0.65 31.91
C ARG A 35 -4.64 0.37 31.03
N GLN A 36 -4.78 -0.43 29.98
CA GLN A 36 -3.71 -0.77 29.04
C GLN A 36 -3.69 0.13 27.81
N VAL A 37 -4.68 1.03 27.65
CA VAL A 37 -4.81 1.90 26.47
C VAL A 37 -3.55 2.71 26.23
N THR A 38 -2.88 3.22 27.27
CA THR A 38 -1.65 4.01 27.06
C THR A 38 -0.47 3.16 26.58
N ALA A 39 -0.33 1.92 27.08
CA ALA A 39 0.71 1.01 26.59
C ALA A 39 0.42 0.56 25.15
N LEU A 40 -0.85 0.25 24.84
CA LEU A 40 -1.29 -0.08 23.49
C LEU A 40 -1.12 1.10 22.54
N LEU A 41 -1.38 2.32 22.98
CA LEU A 41 -1.14 3.54 22.20
C LEU A 41 0.34 3.73 21.91
N ALA A 42 1.23 3.46 22.89
CA ALA A 42 2.67 3.53 22.68
C ALA A 42 3.13 2.52 21.61
N VAL A 43 2.67 1.27 21.71
CA VAL A 43 2.94 0.22 20.71
C VAL A 43 2.41 0.63 19.34
N ALA A 44 1.14 1.03 19.26
CA ALA A 44 0.50 1.46 18.03
C ALA A 44 1.26 2.61 17.36
N SER A 45 1.63 3.64 18.14
CA SER A 45 2.38 4.80 17.65
C SER A 45 3.77 4.41 17.15
N ALA A 46 4.46 3.52 17.86
CA ALA A 46 5.75 3.02 17.43
C ALA A 46 5.64 2.20 16.13
N LEU A 47 4.63 1.34 16.00
CA LEU A 47 4.38 0.59 14.78
C LEU A 47 4.06 1.51 13.60
N MET A 48 3.19 2.51 13.78
CA MET A 48 2.90 3.50 12.73
C MET A 48 4.16 4.27 12.29
N LEU A 49 5.04 4.62 13.24
CA LEU A 49 6.32 5.27 12.94
C LEU A 49 7.22 4.37 12.10
N VAL A 50 7.35 3.10 12.50
CA VAL A 50 8.14 2.09 11.79
C VAL A 50 7.62 1.90 10.37
N THR A 51 6.30 1.71 10.20
CA THR A 51 5.69 1.56 8.87
C THR A 51 5.95 2.81 8.00
N ALA A 52 5.75 4.01 8.54
CA ALA A 52 6.01 5.23 7.78
C ALA A 52 7.47 5.36 7.30
N LEU A 53 8.43 4.91 8.10
CA LEU A 53 9.86 5.07 7.82
C LEU A 53 10.47 3.91 7.01
N ILE A 54 10.01 2.68 7.20
CA ILE A 54 10.59 1.48 6.57
C ILE A 54 9.82 1.04 5.33
N ASP A 55 8.52 1.32 5.27
CA ASP A 55 7.65 0.87 4.17
C ASP A 55 7.38 2.04 3.21
N MET A 56 6.71 3.08 3.69
CA MET A 56 6.22 4.17 2.83
C MET A 56 7.35 5.07 2.30
N LEU A 57 8.35 5.36 3.13
CA LEU A 57 9.41 6.30 2.76
C LEU A 57 10.35 5.75 1.67
N PRO A 58 10.84 4.50 1.76
CA PRO A 58 11.62 3.89 0.67
C PRO A 58 10.82 3.78 -0.62
N ASP A 59 9.57 3.29 -0.57
CA ASP A 59 8.72 3.15 -1.75
C ASP A 59 8.48 4.50 -2.43
N ALA A 60 8.21 5.56 -1.67
CA ALA A 60 8.03 6.89 -2.24
C ALA A 60 9.32 7.44 -2.87
N TRP A 61 10.47 7.12 -2.29
CA TRP A 61 11.77 7.52 -2.81
C TRP A 61 12.11 6.82 -4.12
N GLU A 62 11.94 5.50 -4.17
CA GLU A 62 12.14 4.69 -5.37
C GLU A 62 11.18 5.11 -6.47
N GLY A 63 9.88 5.24 -6.15
CA GLY A 63 8.88 5.73 -7.10
C GLY A 63 9.17 7.14 -7.60
N ALA A 64 9.70 8.04 -6.75
CA ALA A 64 10.13 9.37 -7.19
C ALA A 64 11.33 9.29 -8.16
N ALA A 65 12.33 8.46 -7.85
CA ALA A 65 13.52 8.29 -8.67
C ALA A 65 13.18 7.69 -10.04
N GLU A 66 12.33 6.67 -10.10
CA GLU A 66 11.89 6.03 -11.34
C GLU A 66 11.10 6.97 -12.26
N ASN A 67 10.29 7.85 -11.66
CA ASN A 67 9.47 8.81 -12.39
C ASN A 67 10.20 10.14 -12.69
N GLY A 68 11.48 10.26 -12.34
CA GLY A 68 12.29 11.46 -12.55
C GLY A 68 11.81 12.67 -11.73
N LEU A 69 11.11 12.43 -10.61
CA LEU A 69 10.69 13.50 -9.71
C LEU A 69 11.86 13.93 -8.84
N PRO A 70 12.05 15.24 -8.66
CA PRO A 70 13.12 15.72 -7.82
C PRO A 70 12.79 15.43 -6.34
N VAL A 71 13.80 14.97 -5.59
CA VAL A 71 13.68 14.57 -4.17
C VAL A 71 13.03 15.64 -3.28
N TRP A 72 13.24 16.93 -3.57
CA TRP A 72 12.64 18.01 -2.79
C TRP A 72 11.11 18.03 -2.88
N MET A 73 10.52 17.60 -4.00
CA MET A 73 9.05 17.50 -4.12
C MET A 73 8.51 16.44 -3.17
N LEU A 74 9.20 15.30 -3.06
CA LEU A 74 8.84 14.26 -2.09
C LEU A 74 8.96 14.79 -0.66
N GLY A 75 10.05 15.50 -0.34
CA GLY A 75 10.21 16.16 0.96
C GLY A 75 9.08 17.16 1.28
N LEU A 76 8.66 17.96 0.30
CA LEU A 76 7.52 18.88 0.44
C LEU A 76 6.19 18.14 0.61
N ALA A 77 5.97 17.02 -0.07
CA ALA A 77 4.78 16.21 0.08
C ALA A 77 4.67 15.65 1.50
N ILE A 78 5.76 15.08 2.04
CA ILE A 78 5.86 14.61 3.42
C ILE A 78 5.60 15.75 4.41
N LEU A 79 6.27 16.90 4.21
CA LEU A 79 6.07 18.07 5.05
C LEU A 79 4.63 18.57 5.00
N PHE A 80 4.02 18.60 3.83
CA PHE A 80 2.63 19.02 3.64
C PHE A 80 1.67 18.11 4.41
N GLY A 81 1.78 16.79 4.26
CA GLY A 81 0.98 15.84 5.02
C GLY A 81 1.14 16.02 6.53
N PHE A 82 2.38 16.15 7.00
CA PHE A 82 2.68 16.40 8.41
C PHE A 82 2.04 17.71 8.93
N LEU A 83 2.15 18.79 8.15
CA LEU A 83 1.63 20.11 8.51
C LEU A 83 0.10 20.16 8.51
N VAL A 84 -0.56 19.52 7.54
CA VAL A 84 -2.03 19.43 7.48
C VAL A 84 -2.57 18.81 8.76
N ILE A 85 -2.02 17.67 9.19
CA ILE A 85 -2.41 17.04 10.46
C ILE A 85 -2.05 17.90 11.65
N THR A 86 -0.88 18.53 11.63
CA THR A 86 -0.47 19.46 12.70
C THR A 86 -1.47 20.61 12.83
N TYR A 87 -1.93 21.18 11.73
CA TYR A 87 -2.90 22.27 11.72
C TYR A 87 -4.24 21.84 12.31
N PHE A 88 -4.76 20.68 11.91
CA PHE A 88 -6.02 20.15 12.44
C PHE A 88 -5.92 19.71 13.91
N THR A 89 -4.75 19.26 14.37
CA THR A 89 -4.54 18.79 15.75
C THR A 89 -4.18 19.92 16.73
N ARG A 90 -3.48 20.97 16.29
CA ARG A 90 -2.95 22.03 17.18
C ARG A 90 -4.03 22.91 17.80
N ARG A 91 -5.20 23.07 17.16
CA ARG A 91 -6.33 23.84 17.72
C ARG A 91 -7.23 23.04 18.66
N GLY A 92 -6.94 21.75 18.86
CA GLY A 92 -7.66 20.86 19.77
C GLY A 92 -7.24 20.94 21.23
N CYS A 93 -6.08 21.52 21.54
CA CYS A 93 -5.66 21.81 22.90
C CYS A 93 -6.38 23.07 23.40
N GLY A 94 -7.69 22.95 23.62
CA GLY A 94 -8.40 23.85 24.51
C GLY A 94 -7.80 23.62 25.89
N HIS A 95 -6.94 24.54 26.33
CA HIS A 95 -6.77 24.73 27.77
C HIS A 95 -8.16 25.06 28.29
N ASP A 96 -8.77 24.11 28.99
CA ASP A 96 -9.86 24.42 29.91
C ASP A 96 -9.28 25.50 30.83
N HIS A 97 -9.74 26.75 30.65
CA HIS A 97 -9.68 27.69 31.74
C HIS A 97 -10.51 27.05 32.83
N GLU A 98 -9.81 26.46 33.78
CA GLU A 98 -10.27 26.21 35.13
C GLU A 98 -10.83 27.55 35.61
N SER A 99 -12.12 27.76 35.39
CA SER A 99 -12.88 28.86 35.96
C SER A 99 -13.03 28.52 37.43
N GLY A 100 -11.95 28.75 38.17
CA GLY A 100 -12.04 29.11 39.57
C GLY A 100 -13.10 30.19 39.66
N ARG A 101 -14.16 29.90 40.43
CA ARG A 101 -15.24 30.83 40.76
C ARG A 101 -14.68 32.21 41.09
N PRO A 102 -15.23 33.29 40.50
CA PRO A 102 -15.48 34.50 41.25
C PRO A 102 -16.98 34.68 41.37
N ALA A 103 -17.41 34.89 42.61
CA ALA A 103 -18.74 35.36 42.90
C ALA A 103 -19.03 36.68 42.16
N GLY A 104 -20.26 36.83 41.68
CA GLY A 104 -20.89 38.12 41.37
C GLY A 104 -20.56 38.74 40.01
N GLY A 105 -21.60 38.95 39.19
CA GLY A 105 -21.53 39.84 38.02
C GLY A 105 -22.43 39.42 36.86
N VAL A 106 -23.65 39.95 36.83
CA VAL A 106 -24.58 39.81 35.72
C VAL A 106 -24.11 40.67 34.54
N HIS A 107 -23.47 40.08 33.54
CA HIS A 107 -23.33 40.68 32.21
C HIS A 107 -23.55 39.65 31.10
N LEU A 108 -24.56 39.88 30.27
CA LEU A 108 -24.89 39.16 29.04
C LEU A 108 -24.25 39.90 27.85
N PRO A 109 -23.15 39.37 27.29
CA PRO A 109 -23.13 39.08 25.85
C PRO A 109 -22.22 37.88 25.53
N GLY A 110 -22.75 36.74 25.03
CA GLY A 110 -21.88 35.56 24.84
C GLY A 110 -22.36 34.39 23.99
N ALA A 111 -23.52 34.44 23.33
CA ALA A 111 -24.00 33.32 22.52
C ALA A 111 -23.09 33.05 21.30
N HIS A 112 -22.56 34.11 20.67
CA HIS A 112 -21.74 33.99 19.46
C HIS A 112 -20.31 33.46 19.72
N ARG A 113 -19.78 33.72 20.92
CA ARG A 113 -18.48 33.20 21.35
C ARG A 113 -18.56 31.70 21.70
N ARG A 114 -19.65 31.25 22.34
CA ARG A 114 -19.89 29.82 22.62
C ARG A 114 -20.08 29.00 21.37
N VAL A 115 -20.80 29.51 20.36
CA VAL A 115 -20.96 28.79 19.08
C VAL A 115 -19.63 28.68 18.34
N ARG A 116 -18.80 29.74 18.33
CA ARG A 116 -17.47 29.72 17.71
C ARG A 116 -16.49 28.83 18.47
N GLU A 117 -16.53 28.84 19.81
CA GLU A 117 -15.72 27.97 20.69
C GLU A 117 -16.17 26.50 20.61
N MET A 118 -17.48 26.22 20.49
CA MET A 118 -18.00 24.87 20.27
C MET A 118 -17.66 24.35 18.87
N LEU A 119 -17.75 25.18 17.83
CA LEU A 119 -17.31 24.83 16.47
C LEU A 119 -15.81 24.59 16.42
N SER A 120 -14.98 25.40 17.10
CA SER A 120 -13.54 25.17 17.16
C SER A 120 -13.15 23.98 18.04
N ALA A 121 -13.84 23.72 19.16
CA ALA A 121 -13.56 22.55 20.00
C ALA A 121 -14.04 21.24 19.35
N ALA A 122 -15.14 21.29 18.59
CA ALA A 122 -15.68 20.14 17.89
C ALA A 122 -14.82 19.74 16.69
N VAL A 123 -14.48 20.69 15.82
CA VAL A 123 -13.73 20.39 14.59
C VAL A 123 -12.28 20.00 14.88
N PHE A 124 -11.66 20.53 15.94
CA PHE A 124 -10.21 20.44 16.13
C PHE A 124 -9.72 19.50 17.25
N GLY A 125 -10.60 18.98 18.13
CA GLY A 125 -10.21 18.14 19.28
C GLY A 125 -10.11 16.63 19.03
N GLY A 126 -10.66 16.12 17.93
CA GLY A 126 -10.68 14.68 17.63
C GLY A 126 -11.37 14.32 16.32
N MET A 127 -12.29 15.17 15.84
CA MET A 127 -12.89 15.01 14.51
C MET A 127 -11.87 15.21 13.39
N GLY A 128 -10.99 16.21 13.47
CA GLY A 128 -9.91 16.40 12.51
C GLY A 128 -8.99 15.19 12.39
N THR A 129 -8.59 14.60 13.53
CA THR A 129 -7.76 13.38 13.54
C THR A 129 -8.51 12.17 13.02
N ALA A 130 -9.78 12.00 13.39
CA ALA A 130 -10.61 10.91 12.89
C ALA A 130 -10.83 11.00 11.37
N ALA A 131 -11.13 12.20 10.85
CA ALA A 131 -11.28 12.45 9.43
C ALA A 131 -9.97 12.18 8.66
N ALA A 132 -8.84 12.62 9.21
CA ALA A 132 -7.53 12.33 8.65
C ALA A 132 -7.23 10.82 8.60
N LEU A 133 -7.52 10.09 9.68
CA LEU A 133 -7.35 8.63 9.72
C LEU A 133 -8.28 7.93 8.73
N SER A 134 -9.53 8.38 8.59
CA SER A 134 -10.45 7.84 7.58
C SER A 134 -9.96 8.13 6.15
N MET A 135 -9.46 9.33 5.87
CA MET A 135 -8.90 9.66 4.56
C MET A 135 -7.65 8.83 4.27
N HIS A 136 -6.76 8.69 5.25
CA HIS A 136 -5.57 7.85 5.16
C HIS A 136 -5.93 6.40 4.80
N ARG A 137 -6.93 5.82 5.47
CA ARG A 137 -7.46 4.48 5.15
C ARG A 137 -8.05 4.33 3.76
N ALA A 138 -8.67 5.39 3.24
CA ALA A 138 -9.12 5.36 1.85
C ALA A 138 -7.91 5.29 0.89
N VAL A 139 -6.79 5.95 1.23
CA VAL A 139 -5.56 5.80 0.45
C VAL A 139 -4.97 4.39 0.59
N GLU A 140 -4.98 3.78 1.78
CA GLU A 140 -4.56 2.37 1.95
C GLU A 140 -5.45 1.39 1.16
N GLY A 141 -6.76 1.65 1.12
CA GLY A 141 -7.68 0.90 0.28
C GLY A 141 -7.33 1.01 -1.20
N ALA A 142 -6.96 2.19 -1.65
CA ALA A 142 -6.54 2.42 -3.02
C ALA A 142 -5.22 1.68 -3.34
N THR A 143 -4.26 1.65 -2.42
CA THR A 143 -2.99 0.92 -2.62
C THR A 143 -3.20 -0.59 -2.63
N LEU A 144 -4.09 -1.15 -1.80
CA LEU A 144 -4.46 -2.57 -1.84
C LEU A 144 -4.98 -3.04 -3.19
N ALA A 145 -5.71 -2.19 -3.91
CA ALA A 145 -6.19 -2.50 -5.26
C ALA A 145 -5.04 -2.64 -6.26
N LEU A 146 -3.88 -2.03 -5.97
CA LEU A 146 -2.68 -2.04 -6.80
C LEU A 146 -1.69 -3.15 -6.38
N THR A 147 -1.58 -3.45 -5.09
CA THR A 147 -0.55 -4.33 -4.52
C THR A 147 -1.10 -5.35 -3.51
N ALA A 148 -1.85 -6.34 -4.02
CA ALA A 148 -2.39 -7.43 -3.20
C ALA A 148 -1.35 -8.53 -2.90
N SER A 149 -0.27 -8.19 -2.19
CA SER A 149 0.67 -9.18 -1.64
C SER A 149 0.23 -9.61 -0.24
N ALA A 150 0.36 -10.91 0.08
CA ALA A 150 0.02 -11.44 1.40
C ALA A 150 0.79 -10.74 2.54
N VAL A 151 2.06 -10.35 2.28
CA VAL A 151 2.89 -9.62 3.24
C VAL A 151 2.33 -8.22 3.50
N VAL A 152 1.95 -7.50 2.44
CA VAL A 152 1.33 -6.17 2.52
C VAL A 152 0.01 -6.24 3.28
N VAL A 153 -0.84 -7.23 2.99
CA VAL A 153 -2.10 -7.43 3.70
C VAL A 153 -1.86 -7.69 5.19
N LEU A 154 -0.87 -8.51 5.55
CA LEU A 154 -0.54 -8.77 6.94
C LEU A 154 -0.04 -7.51 7.66
N ALA A 155 0.82 -6.72 7.00
CA ALA A 155 1.29 -5.44 7.53
C ALA A 155 0.12 -4.47 7.76
N LEU A 156 -0.80 -4.35 6.79
CA LEU A 156 -1.99 -3.50 6.89
C LEU A 156 -2.96 -3.97 7.98
N VAL A 157 -3.05 -5.27 8.26
CA VAL A 157 -3.83 -5.80 9.39
C VAL A 157 -3.22 -5.37 10.73
N VAL A 158 -1.91 -5.50 10.90
CA VAL A 158 -1.27 -5.03 12.14
C VAL A 158 -1.41 -3.52 12.29
N HIS A 159 -1.25 -2.79 11.19
CA HIS A 159 -1.44 -1.34 11.12
C HIS A 159 -2.87 -0.93 11.49
N SER A 160 -3.88 -1.53 10.86
CA SER A 160 -5.30 -1.24 11.06
C SER A 160 -5.78 -1.52 12.48
N THR A 161 -5.23 -2.55 13.13
CA THR A 161 -5.50 -2.83 14.54
C THR A 161 -5.01 -1.68 15.42
N SER A 162 -3.81 -1.18 15.14
CA SER A 162 -3.16 -0.07 15.85
C SER A 162 -3.93 1.24 15.67
N GLU A 163 -4.46 1.49 14.47
CA GLU A 163 -5.32 2.63 14.20
C GLU A 163 -6.67 2.56 14.91
N GLY A 164 -7.34 1.41 14.90
CA GLY A 164 -8.60 1.23 15.61
C GLY A 164 -8.48 1.52 17.11
N LEU A 165 -7.36 1.11 17.71
CA LEU A 165 -6.97 1.46 19.08
C LEU A 165 -6.78 2.98 19.24
N ALA A 166 -5.97 3.60 18.37
CA ALA A 166 -5.66 5.02 18.44
C ALA A 166 -6.90 5.92 18.25
N LEU A 167 -7.71 5.64 17.24
CA LEU A 167 -8.97 6.33 16.96
C LEU A 167 -9.90 6.27 18.17
N THR A 168 -10.04 5.08 18.78
CA THR A 168 -10.88 4.91 19.96
C THR A 168 -10.37 5.71 21.14
N ALA A 169 -9.06 5.64 21.42
CA ALA A 169 -8.45 6.39 22.51
C ALA A 169 -8.61 7.91 22.33
N LEU A 170 -8.39 8.41 21.11
CA LEU A 170 -8.52 9.84 20.80
C LEU A 170 -9.96 10.33 20.88
N LEU A 171 -10.93 9.56 20.38
CA LEU A 171 -12.35 9.92 20.45
C LEU A 171 -12.90 9.85 21.88
N ASP A 172 -12.44 8.88 22.68
CA ASP A 172 -12.77 8.78 24.10
C ASP A 172 -12.24 9.99 24.88
N MET A 173 -10.97 10.39 24.64
CA MET A 173 -10.39 11.62 25.20
C MET A 173 -11.17 12.88 24.77
N ALA A 174 -11.64 12.94 23.53
CA ALA A 174 -12.44 14.05 23.01
C ALA A 174 -13.92 13.99 23.45
N LYS A 175 -14.34 12.96 24.21
CA LYS A 175 -15.73 12.70 24.61
C LYS A 175 -16.70 12.67 23.41
N ARG A 176 -16.25 12.16 22.26
CA ARG A 176 -17.03 12.08 21.02
C ARG A 176 -17.62 10.67 20.83
N ARG A 177 -18.72 10.60 20.06
CA ARG A 177 -19.36 9.32 19.72
C ARG A 177 -18.44 8.50 18.82
N LEU A 178 -18.00 7.34 19.31
CA LEU A 178 -17.11 6.42 18.58
C LEU A 178 -17.77 5.82 17.33
N ALA A 179 -19.03 5.38 17.45
CA ALA A 179 -19.72 4.59 16.43
C ALA A 179 -19.67 5.20 15.01
N PRO A 180 -20.08 6.46 14.76
CA PRO A 180 -20.09 7.00 13.40
C PRO A 180 -18.68 7.08 12.79
N TRP A 181 -17.68 7.50 13.57
CA TRP A 181 -16.30 7.60 13.10
C TRP A 181 -15.68 6.24 12.83
N LEU A 182 -15.99 5.24 13.66
CA LEU A 182 -15.56 3.87 13.43
C LEU A 182 -16.18 3.30 12.15
N THR A 183 -17.47 3.56 11.90
CA THR A 183 -18.13 3.16 10.64
C THR A 183 -17.45 3.80 9.42
N VAL A 184 -17.20 5.12 9.46
CA VAL A 184 -16.51 5.81 8.37
C VAL A 184 -15.12 5.22 8.14
N SER A 185 -14.33 4.99 9.19
CA SER A 185 -13.01 4.36 9.08
C SER A 185 -13.08 2.92 8.58
N CYS A 186 -14.11 2.14 8.91
CA CYS A 186 -14.30 0.79 8.40
C CYS A 186 -14.70 0.76 6.92
N VAL A 187 -15.45 1.74 6.44
CA VAL A 187 -15.88 1.83 5.04
C VAL A 187 -14.80 2.44 4.14
N ALA A 188 -13.91 3.27 4.70
CA ALA A 188 -12.89 3.99 3.94
C ALA A 188 -11.99 3.11 3.05
N PRO A 189 -11.45 1.96 3.48
CA PRO A 189 -10.65 1.10 2.60
C PRO A 189 -11.41 0.60 1.37
N ALA A 190 -12.68 0.23 1.53
CA ALA A 190 -13.53 -0.17 0.41
C ALA A 190 -13.73 0.98 -0.58
N VAL A 191 -13.96 2.20 -0.08
CA VAL A 191 -14.06 3.41 -0.91
C VAL A 191 -12.75 3.65 -1.65
N GLY A 192 -11.60 3.45 -1.00
CA GLY A 192 -10.28 3.49 -1.60
C GLY A 192 -10.13 2.57 -2.82
N VAL A 193 -10.46 1.29 -2.64
CA VAL A 193 -10.43 0.28 -3.71
C VAL A 193 -11.31 0.71 -4.89
N VAL A 194 -12.52 1.20 -4.62
CA VAL A 194 -13.46 1.66 -5.66
C VAL A 194 -12.93 2.89 -6.39
N ILE A 195 -12.30 3.84 -5.70
CA ILE A 195 -11.71 5.02 -6.34
C ILE A 195 -10.54 4.60 -7.25
N ALA A 196 -9.67 3.71 -6.78
CA ALA A 196 -8.52 3.24 -7.55
C ALA A 196 -8.93 2.47 -8.81
N THR A 197 -10.05 1.73 -8.79
CA THR A 197 -10.53 1.00 -9.97
C THR A 197 -11.14 1.91 -11.03
N ILE A 198 -11.75 3.03 -10.63
CA ILE A 198 -12.40 3.97 -11.56
C ILE A 198 -11.39 5.01 -12.09
N SER A 199 -10.41 5.39 -11.28
CA SER A 199 -9.46 6.47 -11.58
C SER A 199 -8.02 5.99 -11.47
N PRO A 200 -7.40 5.47 -12.55
CA PRO A 200 -6.00 5.09 -12.54
C PRO A 200 -5.13 6.30 -12.19
N ILE A 201 -4.32 6.17 -11.14
CA ILE A 201 -3.48 7.25 -10.64
C ILE A 201 -2.31 7.43 -11.62
N PRO A 202 -2.03 8.65 -12.10
CA PRO A 202 -0.85 8.90 -12.92
C PRO A 202 0.41 8.50 -12.15
N PRO A 203 1.41 7.87 -12.80
CA PRO A 203 2.59 7.35 -12.10
C PRO A 203 3.43 8.46 -11.43
N GLN A 204 3.30 9.72 -11.88
CA GLN A 204 3.95 10.87 -11.23
C GLN A 204 3.26 11.29 -9.92
N VAL A 205 1.99 10.98 -9.75
CA VAL A 205 1.20 11.39 -8.57
C VAL A 205 1.35 10.39 -7.43
N GLU A 206 1.60 9.12 -7.75
CA GLU A 206 1.79 8.04 -6.78
C GLU A 206 2.84 8.35 -5.68
N PRO A 207 4.12 8.64 -5.99
CA PRO A 207 5.12 8.92 -4.95
C PRO A 207 4.82 10.19 -4.15
N ILE A 208 4.10 11.16 -4.75
CA ILE A 208 3.64 12.36 -4.04
C ILE A 208 2.58 11.98 -3.01
N LEU A 209 1.60 11.16 -3.40
CA LEU A 209 0.55 10.68 -2.48
C LEU A 209 1.12 9.85 -1.34
N ILE A 210 2.05 8.93 -1.64
CA ILE A 210 2.74 8.12 -0.62
C ILE A 210 3.52 9.05 0.33
N GLY A 211 4.21 10.06 -0.20
CA GLY A 211 4.90 11.08 0.60
C GLY A 211 3.95 11.82 1.55
N VAL A 212 2.81 12.32 1.05
CA VAL A 212 1.78 12.97 1.89
C VAL A 212 1.30 12.04 3.00
N VAL A 213 1.01 10.78 2.67
CA VAL A 213 0.58 9.76 3.63
C VAL A 213 1.66 9.50 4.68
N ALA A 214 2.92 9.34 4.29
CA ALA A 214 4.04 9.15 5.20
C ALA A 214 4.15 10.33 6.19
N GLY A 215 3.96 11.57 5.71
CA GLY A 215 3.90 12.77 6.55
C GLY A 215 2.77 12.76 7.57
N VAL A 216 1.57 12.36 7.14
CA VAL A 216 0.39 12.19 8.01
C VAL A 216 0.68 11.18 9.12
N LEU A 217 1.19 10.00 8.75
CA LEU A 217 1.53 8.92 9.67
C LEU A 217 2.63 9.29 10.65
N LEU A 218 3.67 9.97 10.17
CA LEU A 218 4.76 10.46 11.00
C LEU A 218 4.21 11.41 12.07
N ARG A 219 3.29 12.31 11.70
CA ARG A 219 2.69 13.24 12.66
C ARG A 219 1.83 12.52 13.69
N THR A 220 0.97 11.59 13.29
CA THR A 220 0.09 10.85 14.22
C THR A 220 0.91 9.99 15.18
N ALA A 221 1.95 9.32 14.68
CA ALA A 221 2.88 8.55 15.49
C ALA A 221 3.61 9.42 16.53
N VAL A 222 4.11 10.60 16.13
CA VAL A 222 4.77 11.54 17.06
C VAL A 222 3.80 12.04 18.13
N VAL A 223 2.54 12.36 17.79
CA VAL A 223 1.53 12.72 18.80
C VAL A 223 1.30 11.58 19.78
N GLY A 224 1.04 10.38 19.26
CA GLY A 224 0.69 9.23 20.08
C GLY A 224 1.83 8.82 21.02
N LEU A 225 3.08 8.87 20.53
CA LEU A 225 4.26 8.62 21.36
C LEU A 225 4.44 9.70 22.44
N LYS A 226 4.24 10.98 22.10
CA LYS A 226 4.31 12.07 23.08
C LYS A 226 3.23 11.95 24.16
N LEU A 227 2.00 11.58 23.79
CA LEU A 227 0.91 11.33 24.74
C LEU A 227 1.18 10.11 25.64
N ALA A 228 1.80 9.07 25.10
CA ALA A 228 2.22 7.92 25.87
C ALA A 228 3.33 8.29 26.87
N ALA A 229 4.31 9.10 26.44
CA ALA A 229 5.40 9.58 27.29
C ALA A 229 4.91 10.50 28.42
N SER A 230 4.03 11.47 28.14
CA SER A 230 3.54 12.38 29.19
C SER A 230 2.78 11.64 30.29
N ARG A 231 2.00 10.61 29.95
CA ARG A 231 1.31 9.77 30.95
C ARG A 231 2.25 8.86 31.75
N GLN A 232 3.46 8.61 31.25
CA GLN A 232 4.49 7.91 32.00
C GLN A 232 5.09 8.80 33.08
N GLU A 233 5.31 10.08 32.77
CA GLU A 233 5.80 11.08 33.74
C GLU A 233 4.82 11.26 34.91
N ASP A 234 3.51 11.16 34.66
CA ASP A 234 2.46 11.16 35.69
C ASP A 234 2.45 9.91 36.60
N GLY A 235 3.41 8.99 36.46
CA GLY A 235 3.50 7.75 37.26
C GLY A 235 2.44 6.70 36.94
N ARG A 236 1.62 6.91 35.90
CA ARG A 236 0.52 6.01 35.52
C ARG A 236 0.97 4.84 34.65
N LEU A 237 2.25 4.82 34.23
CA LEU A 237 2.84 3.74 33.44
C LEU A 237 4.20 3.27 33.98
N PRO A 238 4.34 1.98 34.31
CA PRO A 238 5.64 1.37 34.58
C PRO A 238 6.56 1.42 33.34
N ARG A 239 7.82 1.85 33.50
CA ARG A 239 8.89 1.83 32.47
C ARG A 239 8.97 0.51 31.68
N ARG A 240 8.64 -0.61 32.34
CA ARG A 240 8.64 -1.96 31.75
C ARG A 240 7.71 -2.08 30.54
N HIS A 241 6.55 -1.41 30.56
CA HIS A 241 5.61 -1.46 29.44
C HIS A 241 6.12 -0.69 28.22
N LEU A 242 6.83 0.43 28.44
CA LEU A 242 7.42 1.19 27.36
C LEU A 242 8.56 0.40 26.69
N LEU A 243 9.40 -0.27 27.50
CA LEU A 243 10.44 -1.15 26.99
C LEU A 243 9.87 -2.35 26.24
N SER A 244 8.79 -2.98 26.74
CA SER A 244 8.13 -4.05 25.99
C SER A 244 7.49 -3.56 24.69
N ALA A 245 6.98 -2.32 24.67
CA ALA A 245 6.39 -1.73 23.48
C ALA A 245 7.43 -1.43 22.41
N ALA A 246 8.54 -0.81 22.82
CA ALA A 246 9.69 -0.56 21.96
C ALA A 246 10.31 -1.87 21.45
N GLY A 247 10.43 -2.87 22.33
CA GLY A 247 10.92 -4.20 21.98
C GLY A 247 10.02 -4.87 20.93
N LEU A 248 8.70 -4.87 21.13
CA LEU A 248 7.75 -5.43 20.16
C LEU A 248 7.84 -4.71 18.81
N ALA A 249 7.86 -3.37 18.82
CA ALA A 249 7.98 -2.58 17.60
C ALA A 249 9.30 -2.85 16.86
N ALA A 250 10.42 -2.94 17.59
CA ALA A 250 11.72 -3.29 17.03
C ALA A 250 11.72 -4.71 16.44
N THR A 251 11.14 -5.70 17.14
CA THR A 251 11.04 -7.06 16.60
C THR A 251 10.20 -7.10 15.33
N LEU A 252 9.08 -6.36 15.27
CA LEU A 252 8.24 -6.30 14.08
C LEU A 252 8.96 -5.59 12.93
N ALA A 253 9.67 -4.50 13.22
CA ALA A 253 10.49 -3.79 12.25
C ALA A 253 11.56 -4.70 11.63
N VAL A 254 12.24 -5.49 12.47
CA VAL A 254 13.24 -6.46 12.01
C VAL A 254 12.59 -7.55 11.16
N VAL A 255 11.41 -8.06 11.54
CA VAL A 255 10.68 -9.05 10.73
C VAL A 255 10.27 -8.47 9.38
N ILE A 256 9.73 -7.25 9.33
CA ILE A 256 9.34 -6.58 8.08
C ILE A 256 10.56 -6.35 7.20
N ALA A 257 11.65 -5.81 7.76
CA ALA A 257 12.90 -5.60 7.03
C ALA A 257 13.49 -6.93 6.53
N ALA A 258 13.45 -7.99 7.33
CA ALA A 258 13.90 -9.32 6.92
C ALA A 258 13.04 -9.88 5.79
N MET A 259 11.72 -9.67 5.81
CA MET A 259 10.83 -10.07 4.71
C MET A 259 11.15 -9.33 3.42
N HIS A 260 11.53 -8.06 3.47
CA HIS A 260 11.95 -7.30 2.27
C HIS A 260 13.31 -7.75 1.74
N LEU A 261 14.19 -8.23 2.62
CA LEU A 261 15.51 -8.74 2.24
C LEU A 261 15.47 -10.20 1.75
N MET A 262 14.40 -10.95 2.04
CA MET A 262 14.24 -12.30 1.50
C MET A 262 13.84 -12.23 0.02
N PRO A 263 14.62 -12.84 -0.89
CA PRO A 263 14.25 -12.89 -2.31
C PRO A 263 12.87 -13.55 -2.46
N GLU A 264 11.94 -12.89 -3.19
CA GLU A 264 10.58 -13.40 -3.49
C GLU A 264 10.60 -14.89 -3.90
N ASP A 265 11.66 -15.31 -4.60
CA ASP A 265 11.88 -16.67 -5.08
C ASP A 265 11.86 -17.73 -3.96
N GLN A 266 12.34 -17.43 -2.75
CA GLN A 266 12.36 -18.40 -1.64
C GLN A 266 10.99 -18.55 -0.98
N THR A 267 10.24 -17.47 -0.83
CA THR A 267 8.90 -17.45 -0.22
C THR A 267 7.91 -18.19 -1.11
N GLN A 268 8.01 -17.99 -2.42
CA GLN A 268 7.17 -18.68 -3.39
C GLN A 268 7.56 -20.15 -3.52
N ALA A 269 8.86 -20.47 -3.55
CA ALA A 269 9.32 -21.86 -3.53
C ALA A 269 8.94 -22.61 -2.25
N SER A 270 8.87 -21.95 -1.09
CA SER A 270 8.46 -22.59 0.17
C SER A 270 6.94 -22.79 0.26
N LEU A 271 6.14 -21.85 -0.26
CA LEU A 271 4.69 -22.02 -0.45
C LEU A 271 4.37 -23.13 -1.46
N ASP A 272 5.04 -23.17 -2.60
CA ASP A 272 4.88 -24.22 -3.61
C ASP A 272 5.26 -25.59 -3.04
N ARG A 273 6.34 -25.66 -2.25
CA ARG A 273 6.77 -26.89 -1.57
C ARG A 273 5.78 -27.31 -0.48
N ALA A 274 5.20 -26.38 0.26
CA ALA A 274 4.16 -26.65 1.25
C ALA A 274 2.83 -27.10 0.60
N MET A 275 2.45 -26.49 -0.52
CA MET A 275 1.29 -26.89 -1.32
C MET A 275 1.50 -28.26 -1.98
N ALA A 276 2.71 -28.58 -2.43
CA ALA A 276 3.06 -29.90 -2.96
C ALA A 276 3.03 -31.00 -1.89
N THR A 277 3.22 -30.66 -0.62
CA THR A 277 3.09 -31.60 0.51
C THR A 277 1.67 -31.76 1.04
N MET A 278 0.71 -30.93 0.61
CA MET A 278 -0.68 -31.13 1.00
C MET A 278 -1.27 -32.32 0.22
N PRO A 279 -1.88 -33.31 0.90
CA PRO A 279 -2.48 -34.45 0.24
C PRO A 279 -3.66 -33.98 -0.62
N THR A 280 -3.47 -33.99 -1.94
CA THR A 280 -4.55 -33.74 -2.89
C THR A 280 -5.67 -34.76 -2.67
N PRO A 281 -6.94 -34.33 -2.51
CA PRO A 281 -8.06 -35.25 -2.42
C PRO A 281 -8.13 -36.07 -3.71
N SER A 282 -8.01 -37.39 -3.56
CA SER A 282 -8.08 -38.37 -4.64
C SER A 282 -9.48 -38.35 -5.26
N LEU A 283 -9.65 -37.55 -6.33
CA LEU A 283 -10.80 -37.65 -7.21
C LEU A 283 -10.52 -38.71 -8.27
N ARG A 284 -11.38 -39.73 -8.27
CA ARG A 284 -11.42 -40.88 -9.19
C ARG A 284 -11.25 -40.45 -10.65
N PRO A 285 -10.34 -41.07 -11.43
CA PRO A 285 -10.12 -40.66 -12.82
C PRO A 285 -11.32 -41.04 -13.71
N PRO A 286 -11.80 -40.14 -14.58
CA PRO A 286 -12.66 -40.51 -15.69
C PRO A 286 -11.83 -41.16 -16.82
N LEU A 287 -12.46 -42.09 -17.53
CA LEU A 287 -11.92 -42.84 -18.67
C LEU A 287 -11.14 -41.93 -19.64
N ALA A 288 -9.90 -42.32 -19.93
CA ALA A 288 -9.00 -41.63 -20.84
C ALA A 288 -9.49 -41.72 -22.30
N PRO A 289 -9.52 -40.61 -23.05
CA PRO A 289 -9.47 -40.66 -24.50
C PRO A 289 -8.03 -40.90 -24.99
N SER A 290 -7.96 -41.63 -26.10
CA SER A 290 -6.78 -42.11 -26.82
C SER A 290 -5.60 -41.12 -26.90
N PRO A 291 -4.33 -41.56 -26.74
CA PRO A 291 -3.17 -40.68 -26.79
C PRO A 291 -2.97 -40.11 -28.20
N ALA A 292 -3.09 -38.80 -28.33
CA ALA A 292 -2.56 -38.05 -29.45
C ALA A 292 -1.02 -38.18 -29.47
N PRO A 293 -0.37 -38.17 -30.65
CA PRO A 293 1.07 -38.31 -30.76
C PRO A 293 1.80 -37.22 -29.98
N PRO A 294 2.99 -37.51 -29.41
CA PRO A 294 3.73 -36.56 -28.59
C PRO A 294 4.09 -35.33 -29.43
N SER A 295 3.45 -34.20 -29.11
CA SER A 295 3.93 -32.88 -29.51
C SER A 295 5.35 -32.73 -29.01
N SER A 296 6.27 -32.60 -29.96
CA SER A 296 7.71 -32.49 -29.77
C SER A 296 8.03 -31.43 -28.72
N SER A 297 8.37 -31.84 -27.50
CA SER A 297 8.81 -30.94 -26.44
C SER A 297 10.22 -30.47 -26.76
N LEU A 298 10.30 -29.41 -27.57
CA LEU A 298 11.53 -28.61 -27.61
C LEU A 298 11.88 -28.22 -26.17
N PRO A 299 13.16 -28.33 -25.77
CA PRO A 299 13.60 -27.95 -24.43
C PRO A 299 13.16 -26.52 -24.13
N GLN A 300 12.39 -26.34 -23.05
CA GLN A 300 11.93 -25.04 -22.61
C GLN A 300 13.14 -24.22 -22.13
N PHE A 301 13.40 -23.09 -22.79
CA PHE A 301 14.39 -22.14 -22.35
C PHE A 301 13.87 -21.40 -21.12
N ALA A 302 14.54 -21.56 -19.98
CA ALA A 302 14.22 -20.86 -18.73
C ALA A 302 15.24 -19.74 -18.47
N PRO A 303 14.91 -18.47 -18.73
CA PRO A 303 15.81 -17.35 -18.45
C PRO A 303 16.09 -17.22 -16.95
N ARG A 304 17.33 -16.86 -16.60
CA ARG A 304 17.75 -16.65 -15.19
C ARG A 304 17.45 -15.23 -14.70
N ASP A 305 17.68 -14.27 -15.59
CA ASP A 305 17.48 -12.85 -15.37
C ASP A 305 17.06 -12.18 -16.71
N ARG A 306 16.72 -10.89 -16.67
CA ARG A 306 16.30 -10.14 -17.87
C ARG A 306 17.43 -10.02 -18.89
N GLU A 307 18.68 -9.91 -18.45
CA GLU A 307 19.86 -9.76 -19.31
C GLU A 307 20.13 -11.04 -20.11
N HIS A 308 20.02 -12.20 -19.46
CA HIS A 308 20.12 -13.52 -20.07
C HIS A 308 19.03 -13.72 -21.13
N LEU A 309 17.79 -13.31 -20.83
CA LEU A 309 16.68 -13.35 -21.80
C LEU A 309 17.01 -12.51 -23.05
N ARG A 310 17.50 -11.29 -22.86
CA ARG A 310 17.85 -10.41 -23.99
C ARG A 310 19.07 -10.90 -24.75
N ALA A 311 20.09 -11.42 -24.07
CA ALA A 311 21.27 -12.00 -24.71
C ALA A 311 20.89 -13.21 -25.58
N ALA A 312 20.03 -14.10 -25.08
CA ALA A 312 19.52 -15.24 -25.84
C ALA A 312 18.72 -14.79 -27.08
N LEU A 313 17.90 -13.74 -26.96
CA LEU A 313 17.21 -13.14 -28.11
C LEU A 313 18.18 -12.50 -29.12
N THR A 314 19.23 -11.84 -28.62
CA THR A 314 20.23 -11.12 -29.44
C THR A 314 21.06 -12.10 -30.28
N VAL A 315 21.48 -13.21 -29.68
CA VAL A 315 22.26 -14.28 -30.33
C VAL A 315 21.36 -15.21 -31.18
N GLY A 316 20.04 -15.06 -31.09
CA GLY A 316 19.08 -15.87 -31.84
C GLY A 316 18.84 -17.28 -31.26
N GLN A 317 19.27 -17.53 -30.02
CA GLN A 317 18.92 -18.74 -29.28
C GLN A 317 17.43 -18.79 -28.94
N LEU A 318 16.82 -17.63 -28.76
CA LEU A 318 15.40 -17.48 -28.50
C LEU A 318 14.78 -16.62 -29.59
N SER A 319 13.65 -17.05 -30.15
CA SER A 319 12.88 -16.25 -31.10
C SER A 319 11.92 -15.30 -30.39
N LEU A 320 11.56 -14.19 -31.02
CA LEU A 320 10.54 -13.28 -30.48
C LEU A 320 9.20 -14.01 -30.28
N ALA A 321 8.86 -14.97 -31.14
CA ALA A 321 7.65 -15.80 -31.00
C ALA A 321 7.66 -16.61 -29.70
N GLN A 322 8.79 -17.23 -29.35
CA GLN A 322 8.95 -17.97 -28.10
C GLN A 322 8.87 -17.05 -26.89
N VAL A 323 9.51 -15.88 -26.94
CA VAL A 323 9.41 -14.86 -25.87
C VAL A 323 7.95 -14.45 -25.66
N LEU A 324 7.24 -14.08 -26.74
CA LEU A 324 5.85 -13.64 -26.65
C LEU A 324 4.90 -14.78 -26.24
N ALA A 325 5.25 -16.05 -26.51
CA ALA A 325 4.47 -17.20 -26.07
C ALA A 325 4.75 -17.59 -24.60
N SER A 326 5.85 -17.11 -24.01
CA SER A 326 6.25 -17.52 -22.68
C SER A 326 5.28 -17.08 -21.60
N THR A 327 5.05 -17.96 -20.63
CA THR A 327 4.15 -17.73 -19.49
C THR A 327 4.90 -17.41 -18.20
N ASP A 328 6.23 -17.46 -18.20
CA ASP A 328 7.04 -17.20 -17.01
C ASP A 328 6.94 -15.74 -16.53
N LYS A 329 6.94 -15.54 -15.20
CA LYS A 329 6.75 -14.23 -14.55
C LYS A 329 7.81 -13.22 -15.02
N LEU A 330 9.05 -13.67 -15.19
CA LEU A 330 10.19 -12.83 -15.58
C LEU A 330 10.01 -12.25 -16.98
N THR A 331 9.72 -13.11 -17.97
CA THR A 331 9.49 -12.69 -19.35
C THR A 331 8.26 -11.80 -19.44
N ARG A 332 7.16 -12.16 -18.75
CA ARG A 332 5.93 -11.35 -18.74
C ARG A 332 6.16 -9.97 -18.14
N GLY A 333 6.97 -9.84 -17.10
CA GLY A 333 7.32 -8.56 -16.46
C GLY A 333 8.42 -7.76 -17.17
N THR A 334 8.99 -8.25 -18.26
CA THR A 334 10.08 -7.55 -18.97
C THR A 334 9.51 -6.45 -19.88
N TYR A 335 10.17 -5.28 -19.93
CA TYR A 335 9.74 -4.17 -20.78
C TYR A 335 9.97 -4.46 -22.27
N ILE A 336 8.90 -4.38 -23.08
CA ILE A 336 8.95 -4.75 -24.50
C ILE A 336 9.92 -3.86 -25.30
N GLY A 337 9.99 -2.56 -24.99
CA GLY A 337 10.90 -1.64 -25.68
C GLY A 337 12.36 -1.85 -25.34
N TRP A 338 12.67 -2.40 -24.15
CA TRP A 338 14.03 -2.81 -23.80
C TRP A 338 14.41 -4.12 -24.50
N LEU A 339 13.49 -5.08 -24.54
CA LEU A 339 13.70 -6.38 -25.17
C LEU A 339 13.92 -6.26 -26.69
N LEU A 340 13.07 -5.52 -27.40
CA LEU A 340 13.18 -5.35 -28.86
C LEU A 340 14.46 -4.62 -29.29
N ARG A 341 15.07 -3.82 -28.41
CA ARG A 341 16.40 -3.22 -28.63
C ARG A 341 17.53 -4.26 -28.62
N GLY A 342 17.27 -5.50 -28.22
CA GLY A 342 18.19 -6.63 -28.38
C GLY A 342 18.13 -7.31 -29.74
N LEU A 343 17.10 -7.04 -30.56
CA LEU A 343 16.98 -7.71 -31.86
C LEU A 343 18.09 -7.25 -32.82
N PRO A 344 18.79 -8.19 -33.47
CA PRO A 344 19.86 -7.84 -34.40
C PRO A 344 19.31 -6.97 -35.53
N GLY A 345 19.95 -5.82 -35.73
CA GLY A 345 19.60 -4.88 -36.79
C GLY A 345 18.56 -3.82 -36.43
N TYR A 346 17.94 -3.85 -35.25
CA TYR A 346 16.98 -2.83 -34.83
C TYR A 346 17.66 -1.66 -34.11
N ARG A 347 17.63 -0.45 -34.68
CA ARG A 347 18.10 0.75 -33.97
C ARG A 347 17.01 1.24 -33.00
N PRO A 348 17.37 2.00 -31.94
CA PRO A 348 16.38 2.55 -31.00
C PRO A 348 15.27 3.39 -31.66
N ALA A 349 15.57 4.09 -32.76
CA ALA A 349 14.57 4.82 -33.53
C ALA A 349 13.56 3.89 -34.26
N ASP A 350 14.01 2.72 -34.73
CA ASP A 350 13.16 1.74 -35.40
C ASP A 350 12.21 1.09 -34.40
N VAL A 351 12.72 0.72 -33.22
CA VAL A 351 11.90 0.17 -32.12
C VAL A 351 10.84 1.18 -31.68
N ARG A 352 11.17 2.46 -31.54
CA ARG A 352 10.20 3.50 -31.20
C ARG A 352 9.10 3.64 -32.27
N ARG A 353 9.48 3.65 -33.56
CA ARG A 353 8.51 3.71 -34.67
C ARG A 353 7.60 2.48 -34.71
N LEU A 354 8.18 1.30 -34.53
CA LEU A 354 7.46 0.02 -34.49
C LEU A 354 6.41 0.01 -33.38
N LEU A 355 6.78 0.41 -32.16
CA LEU A 355 5.88 0.42 -31.01
C LEU A 355 4.79 1.51 -31.14
N ALA A 356 5.14 2.70 -31.63
CA ALA A 356 4.20 3.80 -31.84
C ALA A 356 3.08 3.46 -32.83
N ALA A 357 3.37 2.67 -33.88
CA ALA A 357 2.40 2.31 -34.91
C ALA A 357 1.16 1.56 -34.39
N ARG A 358 1.25 0.89 -33.23
CA ARG A 358 0.13 0.21 -32.57
C ARG A 358 -0.11 0.71 -31.14
N ASN A 359 0.34 1.92 -30.83
CA ASN A 359 0.21 2.55 -29.53
C ASN A 359 0.69 1.63 -28.38
N ILE A 360 1.82 0.95 -28.59
CA ILE A 360 2.42 0.06 -27.59
C ILE A 360 3.39 0.91 -26.77
N SER A 361 3.21 0.95 -25.45
CA SER A 361 4.15 1.66 -24.57
C SER A 361 5.54 0.97 -24.59
N PRO A 362 6.64 1.71 -24.77
CA PRO A 362 7.99 1.14 -24.69
C PRO A 362 8.35 0.64 -23.28
N THR A 363 7.67 1.15 -22.26
CA THR A 363 7.78 0.70 -20.86
C THR A 363 6.70 -0.31 -20.48
N GLY A 364 5.82 -0.70 -21.41
CA GLY A 364 4.83 -1.76 -21.17
C GLY A 364 5.50 -3.13 -21.04
N ALA A 365 4.97 -3.98 -20.16
CA ALA A 365 5.49 -5.33 -19.97
C ALA A 365 5.05 -6.25 -21.12
N VAL A 366 5.82 -7.30 -21.45
CA VAL A 366 5.45 -8.29 -22.48
C VAL A 366 4.09 -8.94 -22.17
N GLY A 367 3.81 -9.14 -20.88
CA GLY A 367 2.57 -9.72 -20.37
C GLY A 367 1.31 -8.90 -20.70
N ASP A 368 1.45 -7.59 -20.86
CA ASP A 368 0.34 -6.65 -21.08
C ASP A 368 -0.02 -6.52 -22.56
N LEU A 369 0.79 -7.09 -23.47
CA LEU A 369 0.54 -7.05 -24.90
C LEU A 369 -0.72 -7.84 -25.25
N THR A 370 -1.67 -7.17 -25.91
CA THR A 370 -2.87 -7.81 -26.46
C THR A 370 -2.50 -8.80 -27.58
N PRO A 371 -3.35 -9.81 -27.88
CA PRO A 371 -3.10 -10.75 -28.97
C PRO A 371 -2.84 -10.07 -30.33
N ARG A 372 -3.53 -8.96 -30.61
CA ARG A 372 -3.35 -8.18 -31.84
C ARG A 372 -1.98 -7.49 -31.89
N GLN A 373 -1.52 -6.93 -30.78
CA GLN A 373 -0.19 -6.32 -30.69
C GLN A 373 0.91 -7.37 -30.82
N ARG A 374 0.75 -8.55 -30.22
CA ARG A 374 1.68 -9.68 -30.37
C ARG A 374 1.80 -10.12 -31.83
N ALA A 375 0.67 -10.32 -32.51
CA ALA A 375 0.65 -10.69 -33.93
C ALA A 375 1.35 -9.64 -34.80
N TYR A 376 1.06 -8.36 -34.58
CA TYR A 376 1.70 -7.26 -35.30
C TYR A 376 3.23 -7.24 -35.12
N LEU A 377 3.73 -7.41 -33.89
CA LEU A 377 5.17 -7.42 -33.63
C LEU A 377 5.88 -8.59 -34.34
N LEU A 378 5.25 -9.78 -34.36
CA LEU A 378 5.78 -10.93 -35.08
C LEU A 378 5.83 -10.70 -36.59
N GLU A 379 4.76 -10.17 -37.16
CA GLU A 379 4.68 -9.84 -38.59
C GLU A 379 5.75 -8.80 -38.97
N ALA A 380 5.80 -7.68 -38.25
CA ALA A 380 6.72 -6.60 -38.54
C ALA A 380 8.21 -7.01 -38.43
N VAL A 381 8.54 -7.85 -37.43
CA VAL A 381 9.90 -8.38 -37.28
C VAL A 381 10.25 -9.40 -38.36
N SER A 382 9.28 -10.22 -38.77
CA SER A 382 9.49 -11.18 -39.85
C SER A 382 9.69 -10.49 -41.22
N SER A 383 8.92 -9.44 -41.52
CA SER A 383 9.02 -8.68 -42.77
C SER A 383 10.32 -7.89 -42.87
N ALA A 384 10.76 -7.26 -41.77
CA ALA A 384 12.03 -6.54 -41.73
C ALA A 384 13.24 -7.46 -41.93
N ARG A 385 13.14 -8.73 -41.52
CA ARG A 385 14.18 -9.74 -41.76
C ARG A 385 14.24 -10.19 -43.22
N LYS A 386 13.11 -10.21 -43.94
CA LYS A 386 13.05 -10.57 -45.37
C LYS A 386 13.59 -9.48 -46.30
N ALA A 387 13.55 -8.22 -45.86
CA ALA A 387 14.00 -7.08 -46.65
C ALA A 387 15.52 -6.83 -46.58
N ARG A 388 16.25 -7.59 -45.74
CA ARG A 388 17.71 -7.59 -45.64
C ARG A 388 18.24 -8.86 -46.26
#